data_AF-A0A924LJD3-F1
#
_entry.id   AF-A0A924LJD3-F1
#
_cell.length_a   1.000
_cell.length_b   1.000
_cell.length_c   1.000
_cell.angle_alpha   90.00
_cell.angle_beta   90.00
_cell.angle_gamma   90.00
#
_symmetry.space_group_name_H-M   'P 1'
#
loop_
_entity.id
_entity.type
_entity.pdbx_description
1 polymer ?
#
loop_
_entity_poly.entity_id
_entity_poly.type
_entity_poly.pdbx_seq_one_letter_code
_entity_poly.pdbx_strand_id
1 'polypeptide(L)'
;MSRFEKFALQCAVAAGCLVPIGAGAGGVLLGPSLIGAAAGAPDFDSHFRYLSGLLLAIGLGFASTIPRIEAHSRRFGLLTIIVVAGGLGRLVSVAVLGSPSSARMAALTVGMLVSPAL
;
A
#
# COMPACT_ATOMS: atom_id res chain seq x y z
N MET A 1 -5.77 13.24 24.67
CA MET A 1 -6.54 12.65 23.56
C MET A 1 -7.87 12.18 24.10
N SER A 2 -8.98 12.64 23.55
CA SER A 2 -10.29 12.12 23.92
C SER A 2 -10.41 10.65 23.49
N ARG A 3 -11.25 9.85 24.17
CA ARG A 3 -11.49 8.45 23.77
C ARG A 3 -11.94 8.32 22.32
N PHE A 4 -12.67 9.32 21.82
CA PHE A 4 -13.20 9.36 20.46
C PHE A 4 -12.11 9.59 19.41
N GLU A 5 -11.18 10.54 19.66
CA GLU A 5 -10.02 10.76 18.78
C GLU A 5 -9.13 9.52 18.69
N LYS A 6 -8.92 8.82 19.82
CA LYS A 6 -8.15 7.58 19.86
C LYS A 6 -8.77 6.49 19.01
N PHE A 7 -10.09 6.33 19.11
CA PHE A 7 -10.82 5.34 18.32
C PHE A 7 -10.80 5.67 16.82
N ALA A 8 -11.03 6.93 16.46
CA ALA A 8 -10.97 7.39 15.07
C ALA A 8 -9.58 7.15 14.46
N LEU A 9 -8.50 7.45 15.20
CA LEU A 9 -7.14 7.22 14.74
C LEU A 9 -6.84 5.72 14.55
N GLN A 10 -7.29 4.87 15.48
CA GLN A 10 -7.15 3.41 15.36
C GLN A 10 -7.91 2.85 14.16
N CYS A 11 -9.13 3.31 13.91
CA CYS A 11 -9.91 2.92 12.74
C CYS A 11 -9.25 3.37 11.43
N ALA A 12 -8.77 4.60 11.36
CA ALA A 12 -8.07 5.12 10.18
C ALA A 12 -6.80 4.30 9.87
N VAL A 13 -6.01 3.98 10.90
CA VAL A 13 -4.82 3.14 10.74
C VAL A 13 -5.21 1.71 10.36
N ALA A 14 -6.22 1.11 11.00
CA ALA A 14 -6.70 -0.23 10.68
C ALA A 14 -7.12 -0.32 9.20
N ALA A 15 -7.90 0.65 8.73
CA ALA A 15 -8.30 0.74 7.32
C ALA A 15 -7.08 0.90 6.40
N GLY A 16 -6.13 1.76 6.79
CA GLY A 16 -4.88 1.95 6.06
C GLY A 16 -4.01 0.70 5.96
N CYS A 17 -4.04 -0.18 6.98
CA CYS A 17 -3.28 -1.44 6.99
C CYS A 17 -3.87 -2.50 6.06
N LEU A 18 -5.18 -2.46 5.78
CA LEU A 18 -5.82 -3.44 4.90
C LEU A 18 -5.23 -3.41 3.50
N VAL A 19 -4.82 -2.23 3.01
CA VAL A 19 -4.22 -2.07 1.69
C VAL A 19 -2.87 -2.79 1.56
N PRO A 20 -1.83 -2.52 2.37
CA PRO A 20 -0.55 -3.21 2.28
C PRO A 20 -0.65 -4.69 2.67
N ILE A 21 -1.52 -5.07 3.60
CA ILE A 21 -1.74 -6.49 3.94
C ILE A 21 -2.39 -7.21 2.75
N GLY A 22 -3.47 -6.66 2.19
CA GLY A 22 -4.18 -7.26 1.06
C GLY A 22 -3.32 -7.31 -0.20
N ALA A 23 -2.69 -6.20 -0.56
CA ALA A 23 -1.81 -6.12 -1.73
C ALA A 23 -0.55 -6.99 -1.55
N GLY A 24 0.04 -7.00 -0.36
CA GLY A 24 1.21 -7.81 -0.06
C GLY A 24 0.91 -9.31 -0.06
N ALA A 25 -0.16 -9.74 0.63
CA ALA A 25 -0.60 -11.14 0.63
C ALA A 25 -1.02 -11.59 -0.79
N GLY A 26 -1.79 -10.76 -1.49
CA GLY A 26 -2.17 -11.01 -2.88
C GLY A 26 -0.95 -11.13 -3.79
N GLY A 27 0.05 -10.27 -3.64
CA GLY A 27 1.24 -10.28 -4.48
C GLY A 27 2.19 -11.44 -4.19
N VAL A 28 2.24 -11.92 -2.94
CA VAL A 28 2.97 -13.15 -2.58
C VAL A 28 2.29 -14.39 -3.17
N LEU A 29 0.96 -14.47 -3.08
CA LEU A 29 0.22 -15.66 -3.51
C LEU A 29 0.08 -15.73 -5.03
N LEU A 30 -0.35 -14.63 -5.65
CA LEU A 30 -0.68 -14.54 -7.06
C LEU A 30 0.52 -14.08 -7.92
N GLY A 31 1.58 -13.53 -7.33
CA GLY A 31 2.70 -12.98 -8.07
C GLY A 31 2.27 -11.81 -8.97
N PRO A 32 2.98 -11.55 -10.08
CA PRO A 32 2.66 -10.47 -11.03
C PRO A 32 1.26 -10.57 -11.65
N SER A 33 0.63 -11.75 -11.63
CA SER A 33 -0.74 -11.90 -12.14
C SER A 33 -1.77 -11.06 -11.37
N LEU A 34 -1.48 -10.68 -10.12
CA LEU A 34 -2.29 -9.76 -9.32
C LEU A 34 -2.58 -8.44 -10.05
N ILE A 35 -1.60 -7.95 -10.81
CA ILE A 35 -1.70 -6.69 -11.55
C ILE A 35 -1.96 -6.91 -13.05
N GLY A 36 -2.37 -8.12 -13.43
CA GLY A 36 -2.62 -8.49 -14.83
C GLY A 36 -1.35 -8.59 -15.68
N ALA A 37 -0.17 -8.68 -15.05
CA ALA A 37 1.06 -8.94 -15.79
C ALA A 37 1.09 -10.41 -16.24
N ALA A 38 1.48 -10.63 -17.50
CA ALA A 38 1.74 -11.98 -18.00
C ALA A 38 2.88 -12.64 -17.21
N ALA A 39 2.94 -13.97 -17.26
CA ALA A 39 4.07 -14.71 -16.70
C ALA A 39 5.38 -14.18 -17.32
N GLY A 40 6.16 -13.48 -16.49
CA GLY A 40 7.44 -12.90 -16.89
C GLY A 40 8.61 -13.86 -16.65
N ALA A 41 9.82 -13.35 -16.75
CA ALA A 41 11.02 -14.10 -16.36
C ALA A 41 10.91 -14.57 -14.89
N PRO A 42 11.39 -15.79 -14.55
CA PRO A 42 11.34 -16.30 -13.18
C PRO A 42 11.95 -15.35 -12.14
N ASP A 43 13.00 -14.63 -12.51
CA ASP A 43 13.65 -13.63 -11.65
C ASP A 43 12.73 -12.45 -11.32
N PHE A 44 11.87 -12.04 -12.26
CA PHE A 44 10.89 -10.98 -12.05
C PHE A 44 9.76 -11.44 -11.12
N ASP A 45 9.25 -12.66 -11.28
CA ASP A 45 8.24 -13.22 -10.38
C ASP A 45 8.78 -13.33 -8.95
N SER A 46 10.00 -13.85 -8.79
CA SER A 46 10.69 -13.96 -7.50
C SER A 46 10.84 -12.58 -6.83
N HIS A 47 11.33 -11.57 -7.58
CA HIS A 47 11.48 -10.22 -7.05
C HIS A 47 10.15 -9.57 -6.69
N PHE A 48 9.11 -9.76 -7.51
CA PHE A 48 7.77 -9.25 -7.24
C PHE A 48 7.17 -9.86 -5.97
N ARG A 49 7.30 -11.17 -5.78
CA ARG A 49 6.86 -11.88 -4.57
C ARG A 49 7.65 -11.44 -3.34
N TYR A 50 8.96 -11.22 -3.46
CA TYR A 50 9.80 -10.69 -2.39
C TYR A 50 9.33 -9.29 -1.95
N LEU A 51 9.14 -8.36 -2.89
CA LEU A 51 8.63 -7.02 -2.60
C LEU A 51 7.22 -7.04 -2.00
N SER A 52 6.37 -7.94 -2.48
CA SER A 52 5.02 -8.13 -1.94
C SER A 52 5.05 -8.67 -0.50
N GLY A 53 5.98 -9.58 -0.20
CA GLY A 53 6.21 -10.09 1.15
C GLY A 53 6.70 -9.00 2.10
N LEU A 54 7.58 -8.11 1.62
CA LEU A 54 8.01 -6.95 2.39
C LEU A 54 6.85 -6.00 2.69
N LEU A 55 5.99 -5.73 1.69
CA LEU A 55 4.79 -4.90 1.85
C LEU A 55 3.81 -5.51 2.86
N LEU A 56 3.62 -6.83 2.82
CA LEU A 56 2.82 -7.56 3.79
C LEU A 56 3.38 -7.43 5.20
N ALA A 57 4.70 -7.62 5.36
CA ALA A 57 5.37 -7.48 6.66
C ALA A 57 5.25 -6.06 7.23
N ILE A 58 5.34 -5.03 6.39
CA ILE A 58 5.11 -3.63 6.77
C ILE A 58 3.66 -3.43 7.24
N GLY A 59 2.69 -3.96 6.50
CA GLY A 59 1.27 -3.89 6.87
C GLY A 59 0.96 -4.58 8.21
N LEU A 60 1.53 -5.76 8.44
CA LEU A 60 1.43 -6.46 9.73
C LEU A 60 2.16 -5.69 10.84
N GLY A 61 3.30 -5.08 10.53
CA GLY A 61 4.03 -4.18 11.42
C GLY A 61 3.14 -3.02 11.90
N PHE A 62 2.42 -2.37 10.99
CA PHE A 62 1.46 -1.34 11.37
C PHE A 62 0.30 -1.90 12.20
N ALA A 63 -0.28 -3.04 11.79
CA ALA A 63 -1.37 -3.68 12.52
C ALA A 63 -0.98 -3.98 13.98
N SER A 64 0.27 -4.40 14.22
CA SER A 64 0.81 -4.65 15.55
C SER A 64 0.89 -3.41 16.45
N THR A 65 0.93 -2.20 15.86
CA THR A 65 1.02 -0.94 16.60
C THR A 65 -0.34 -0.36 16.99
N ILE A 66 -1.44 -0.83 16.36
CA ILE A 66 -2.82 -0.33 16.60
C ILE A 66 -3.24 -0.40 18.08
N PRO A 67 -3.00 -1.50 18.83
CA PRO A 67 -3.45 -1.61 20.22
C PRO A 67 -2.79 -0.60 21.17
N ARG A 68 -1.59 -0.11 20.82
CA ARG A 68 -0.77 0.79 21.66
C ARG A 68 -0.19 1.93 20.82
N ILE A 69 -1.03 2.59 20.03
CA ILE A 69 -0.60 3.66 19.11
C ILE A 69 0.13 4.82 19.82
N GLU A 70 -0.28 5.14 21.05
CA GLU A 70 0.30 6.21 21.88
C GLU A 70 1.73 5.91 22.37
N ALA A 71 2.09 4.62 22.52
CA ALA A 71 3.40 4.21 23.00
C ALA A 71 4.41 3.96 21.85
N HIS A 72 3.94 3.92 20.60
CA HIS A 72 4.73 3.45 19.45
C HIS A 72 4.86 4.49 18.33
N SER A 73 4.69 5.78 18.62
CA SER A 73 4.80 6.87 17.63
C SER A 73 6.08 6.81 16.79
N ARG A 74 7.19 6.34 17.36
CA ARG A 74 8.46 6.15 16.64
C ARG A 74 8.45 5.00 15.63
N ARG A 75 7.83 3.85 15.97
CA ARG A 75 7.70 2.70 15.06
C ARG A 75 6.69 3.00 13.95
N PHE A 76 5.59 3.66 14.32
CA PHE A 76 4.58 4.13 13.38
C PHE A 76 5.19 5.12 12.37
N GLY A 77 5.99 6.08 12.83
CA GLY A 77 6.70 7.03 11.96
C GLY A 77 7.67 6.34 10.98
N LEU A 78 8.45 5.36 11.43
CA LEU A 78 9.34 4.59 10.55
C LEU A 78 8.56 3.85 9.46
N LEU A 79 7.48 3.16 9.83
CA LEU A 79 6.65 2.44 8.87
C LEU A 79 5.98 3.40 7.87
N THR A 80 5.58 4.59 8.31
CA THR A 80 5.03 5.64 7.44
C THR A 80 6.07 6.14 6.44
N ILE A 81 7.32 6.38 6.87
CA ILE A 81 8.41 6.76 5.97
C ILE A 81 8.65 5.69 4.92
N ILE A 82 8.61 4.40 5.30
CA ILE A 82 8.80 3.29 4.37
C ILE A 82 7.69 3.26 3.30
N VAL A 83 6.42 3.46 3.71
CA VAL A 83 5.29 3.52 2.76
C VAL A 83 5.40 4.73 1.84
N VAL A 84 5.74 5.90 2.39
CA VAL A 84 5.94 7.12 1.59
C VAL A 84 7.09 6.93 0.60
N ALA A 85 8.20 6.34 1.02
CA ALA A 85 9.33 6.03 0.13
C ALA A 85 8.92 5.05 -0.99
N GLY A 86 8.12 4.02 -0.69
CA GLY A 86 7.54 3.15 -1.70
C GLY A 86 6.60 3.88 -2.67
N GLY A 87 5.79 4.81 -2.17
CA GLY A 87 4.94 5.68 -2.98
C GLY A 87 5.74 6.59 -3.92
N LEU A 88 6.85 7.16 -3.43
CA LEU A 88 7.79 7.93 -4.26
C LEU A 88 8.42 7.07 -5.35
N GLY A 89 8.77 5.81 -5.07
CA GLY A 89 9.22 4.85 -6.09
C GLY A 89 8.18 4.62 -7.20
N ARG A 90 6.88 4.57 -6.84
CA ARG A 90 5.79 4.53 -7.83
C ARG A 90 5.70 5.81 -8.67
N LEU A 91 5.91 6.98 -8.07
CA LEU A 91 5.94 8.25 -8.81
C LEU A 91 7.12 8.32 -9.78
N VAL A 92 8.31 7.85 -9.37
CA VAL A 92 9.48 7.70 -10.25
C VAL A 92 9.17 6.75 -11.40
N SER A 93 8.52 5.61 -11.14
CA SER A 93 8.10 4.67 -12.19
C SER A 93 7.16 5.32 -13.21
N VAL A 94 6.21 6.14 -12.77
CA VAL A 94 5.32 6.90 -13.67
C VAL A 94 6.11 7.94 -14.48
N ALA A 95 7.07 8.62 -13.87
CA ALA A 95 7.89 9.62 -14.53
C ALA A 95 8.87 9.02 -15.56
N VAL A 96 9.38 7.81 -15.30
CA VAL A 96 10.41 7.15 -16.15
C VAL A 96 9.80 6.33 -17.27
N LEU A 97 8.70 5.60 -17.03
CA LEU A 97 8.17 4.62 -17.99
C LEU A 97 7.01 5.15 -18.86
N GLY A 98 6.47 6.34 -18.58
CA GLY A 98 5.34 6.87 -19.34
C GLY A 98 4.04 6.07 -19.16
N SER A 99 2.98 6.51 -19.84
CA SER A 99 1.58 6.24 -19.47
C SER A 99 1.24 4.75 -19.23
N PRO A 100 0.46 4.45 -18.18
CA PRO A 100 -0.27 3.18 -18.09
C PRO A 100 -1.14 2.88 -19.30
N SER A 101 -1.31 1.59 -19.56
CA SER A 101 -2.45 1.03 -20.28
C SER A 101 -3.81 1.55 -19.76
N SER A 102 -4.80 1.53 -20.64
CA SER A 102 -6.19 2.02 -20.49
C SER A 102 -6.90 1.73 -19.16
N ALA A 103 -6.48 0.72 -18.39
CA ALA A 103 -6.96 0.43 -17.04
C ALA A 103 -6.67 1.53 -16.00
N ARG A 104 -5.57 2.29 -16.11
CA ARG A 104 -5.25 3.39 -15.17
C ARG A 104 -5.99 4.69 -15.52
N MET A 105 -6.47 4.86 -16.76
CA MET A 105 -7.35 5.99 -17.11
C MET A 105 -8.71 5.87 -16.43
N ALA A 106 -9.28 4.66 -16.33
CA ALA A 106 -10.53 4.41 -15.61
C ALA A 106 -10.42 4.74 -14.10
N ALA A 107 -9.29 4.40 -13.47
CA ALA A 107 -9.01 4.77 -12.08
C ALA A 107 -8.82 6.29 -11.90
N LEU A 108 -8.33 7.00 -12.92
CA LEU A 108 -8.14 8.45 -12.89
C LEU A 108 -9.48 9.21 -13.01
N THR A 109 -10.43 8.71 -13.81
CA THR A 109 -11.77 9.30 -13.94
C THR A 109 -12.56 9.21 -12.65
N VAL A 110 -12.47 8.06 -11.97
CA VAL A 110 -13.12 7.86 -10.66
C VAL A 110 -12.46 8.75 -9.59
N GLY A 111 -11.13 8.88 -9.59
CA GLY A 111 -10.40 9.68 -8.59
C GLY A 111 -10.54 11.21 -8.74
N MET A 112 -10.81 11.73 -9.93
CA MET A 112 -10.85 13.18 -10.20
C MET A 112 -12.26 13.76 -10.36
N LEU A 113 -13.26 12.94 -10.73
CA LEU A 113 -14.62 13.43 -10.99
C LEU A 113 -15.61 13.09 -9.87
N VAL A 114 -15.35 12.04 -9.08
CA VAL A 114 -16.25 11.63 -7.98
C VAL A 114 -15.84 12.26 -6.65
N SER A 115 -14.56 12.54 -6.43
CA SER A 115 -14.06 13.16 -5.19
C SER A 115 -14.42 14.63 -4.93
N PRO A 116 -14.74 15.51 -5.90
CA PRO A 116 -15.19 16.86 -5.58
C PRO A 116 -16.72 16.99 -5.37
N ALA A 117 -17.48 15.90 -5.55
CA ALA A 117 -18.94 15.90 -5.40
C ALA A 117 -19.43 15.20 -4.12
N LEU A 118 -18.52 14.79 -3.23
CA LEU A 118 -18.78 14.21 -1.90
C LEU A 118 -18.07 15.00 -0.82
#